data_AF-X0WTL5-F1
#
_entry.id   AF-X0WTL5-F1
#
_cell.length_a   1.000
_cell.length_b   1.000
_cell.length_c   1.000
_cell.angle_alpha   90.00
_cell.angle_beta   90.00
_cell.angle_gamma   90.00
#
_symmetry.space_group_name_H-M   'P 1'
#
loop_
_entity.id
_entity.type
_entity.pdbx_description
1 polymer ?
#
loop_
_entity_poly.entity_id
_entity_poly.type
_entity_poly.pdbx_seq_one_letter_code
_entity_poly.pdbx_strand_id
1 'polypeptide(L)'
;MGFKKMPKLRIGDLEASIPIVQGGMGVGISLSGLASAVANEGGIGVISAAGIGMLQPDFNRNFKEANKRALAREIKKAREMTTGIIGVNIMIAMSD
;
A
#
# COMPACT_ATOMS: atom_id res chain seq x y z
N MET A 1 -32.99 -6.22 -0.41
CA MET A 1 -31.92 -7.24 -0.39
C MET A 1 -30.97 -6.90 0.74
N GLY A 2 -31.09 -7.57 1.89
CA GLY A 2 -30.15 -7.38 2.98
C GLY A 2 -28.85 -8.06 2.62
N PHE A 3 -27.80 -7.29 2.32
CA PHE A 3 -26.45 -7.83 2.27
C PHE A 3 -26.21 -8.55 3.60
N LYS A 4 -26.08 -9.88 3.55
CA LYS A 4 -25.70 -10.69 4.72
C LYS A 4 -24.41 -10.06 5.25
N LYS A 5 -24.44 -9.52 6.47
CA LYS A 5 -23.34 -8.70 7.01
C LYS A 5 -22.04 -9.50 6.92
N MET A 6 -21.15 -9.11 6.02
CA MET A 6 -19.88 -9.82 5.84
C MET A 6 -19.09 -9.77 7.16
N PRO A 7 -18.40 -10.86 7.54
CA PRO A 7 -17.56 -10.84 8.72
C PRO A 7 -16.45 -9.80 8.52
N LYS A 8 -16.16 -9.03 9.56
CA LYS A 8 -15.04 -8.09 9.54
C LYS A 8 -13.73 -8.85 9.42
N LEU A 9 -12.77 -8.29 8.69
CA LEU A 9 -11.42 -8.86 8.59
C LEU A 9 -10.59 -8.37 9.78
N ARG A 10 -10.04 -9.30 10.56
CA ARG A 10 -9.14 -9.00 11.67
C ARG A 10 -7.75 -9.55 11.41
N ILE A 11 -6.73 -8.71 11.62
CA ILE A 11 -5.31 -9.08 11.50
C ILE A 11 -4.60 -8.52 12.74
N GLY A 12 -4.35 -9.39 13.73
CA GLY A 12 -3.90 -8.94 15.06
C GLY A 12 -4.90 -7.96 15.66
N ASP A 13 -4.42 -6.78 16.03
CA ASP A 13 -5.23 -5.70 16.64
C ASP A 13 -5.94 -4.82 15.59
N LEU A 14 -5.75 -5.09 14.30
CA LEU A 14 -6.36 -4.33 13.21
C LEU A 14 -7.70 -4.96 12.81
N GLU A 15 -8.71 -4.13 12.59
CA GLU A 15 -10.04 -4.55 12.11
C GLU A 15 -10.47 -3.68 10.93
N ALA A 16 -10.66 -4.29 9.76
CA ALA A 16 -11.27 -3.64 8.60
C ALA A 16 -12.79 -3.87 8.60
N SER A 17 -13.55 -2.77 8.48
CA SER A 17 -15.02 -2.82 8.46
C SER A 17 -15.56 -3.45 7.19
N ILE A 18 -14.86 -3.24 6.08
CA ILE A 18 -15.08 -3.91 4.81
C ILE A 18 -13.94 -4.93 4.62
N PRO A 19 -14.20 -6.24 4.54
CA PRO A 19 -13.17 -7.27 4.43
C PRO A 19 -12.62 -7.36 3.00
N ILE A 20 -12.13 -6.23 2.48
CA ILE A 20 -11.51 -6.09 1.16
C ILE A 20 -10.10 -5.54 1.33
N VAL A 21 -9.15 -6.23 0.71
CA VAL A 21 -7.76 -5.79 0.61
C VAL A 21 -7.49 -5.45 -0.85
N GLN A 22 -7.12 -4.20 -1.12
CA GLN A 22 -6.66 -3.83 -2.45
C GLN A 22 -5.27 -4.43 -2.68
N GLY A 23 -5.09 -5.22 -3.74
CA GLY A 23 -3.83 -5.90 -4.02
C GLY A 23 -2.70 -4.92 -4.37
N GLY A 24 -1.51 -5.10 -3.77
CA GLY A 24 -0.33 -4.29 -4.07
C GLY A 24 0.16 -4.51 -5.51
N MET A 25 0.27 -3.43 -6.28
CA MET A 25 0.69 -3.43 -7.69
C MET A 25 2.00 -2.64 -7.81
N GLY A 26 3.07 -3.32 -8.23
CA GLY A 26 4.42 -2.75 -8.37
C GLY A 26 4.53 -1.69 -9.46
N VAL A 27 5.76 -1.24 -9.74
CA VAL A 27 6.11 -0.26 -10.79
C VAL A 27 5.29 1.03 -10.73
N GLY A 28 5.02 1.50 -9.51
CA GLY A 28 4.39 2.79 -9.26
C GLY A 28 2.88 2.84 -9.46
N ILE A 29 2.19 1.71 -9.50
CA ILE A 29 0.72 1.66 -9.67
C ILE A 29 -0.01 1.88 -8.35
N SER A 30 0.26 1.07 -7.32
CA SER A 30 -0.39 1.23 -6.01
C SER A 30 0.45 2.13 -5.09
N LEU A 31 0.20 3.44 -5.17
CA LEU A 31 0.86 4.49 -4.40
C LEU A 31 -0.03 5.01 -3.26
N SER A 32 0.41 6.08 -2.57
CA SER A 32 -0.30 6.65 -1.43
C SER A 32 -1.74 7.03 -1.73
N GLY A 33 -2.02 7.52 -2.94
CA GLY A 33 -3.36 7.96 -3.35
C GLY A 33 -4.38 6.82 -3.33
N LEU A 34 -4.10 5.73 -4.07
CA LEU A 34 -4.98 4.57 -4.12
C LEU A 34 -5.09 3.88 -2.76
N ALA A 35 -3.96 3.65 -2.09
CA ALA A 35 -3.94 2.94 -0.82
C ALA A 35 -4.71 3.72 0.26
N SER A 36 -4.53 5.04 0.34
CA SER A 36 -5.26 5.87 1.31
C SER A 36 -6.76 5.96 1.01
N ALA A 37 -7.15 6.04 -0.27
CA ALA A 37 -8.56 6.04 -0.66
C ALA A 37 -9.27 4.76 -0.21
N VAL A 38 -8.68 3.58 -0.48
CA VAL A 38 -9.25 2.29 -0.06
C VAL A 38 -9.38 2.19 1.46
N ALA A 39 -8.36 2.66 2.19
CA ALA A 39 -8.38 2.67 3.65
C ALA A 39 -9.45 3.62 4.23
N ASN A 40 -9.69 4.77 3.59
CA ASN A 40 -10.76 5.71 3.97
C ASN A 40 -12.16 5.12 3.76
N GLU A 41 -12.34 4.25 2.76
CA GLU A 41 -13.59 3.52 2.54
C GLU A 41 -13.77 2.32 3.50
N GLY A 42 -12.85 2.10 4.44
CA GLY A 42 -12.95 1.05 5.44
C GLY A 42 -12.38 -0.32 5.02
N GLY A 43 -11.76 -0.38 3.83
CA GLY A 43 -10.94 -1.52 3.41
C GLY A 43 -9.49 -1.41 3.89
N ILE A 44 -8.63 -2.24 3.31
CA ILE A 44 -7.17 -2.18 3.52
C ILE A 44 -6.49 -1.78 2.21
N GLY A 45 -5.84 -0.62 2.20
CA GLY A 45 -5.01 -0.18 1.08
C GLY A 45 -3.61 -0.76 1.16
N VAL A 46 -3.00 -1.10 0.03
CA VAL A 46 -1.65 -1.70 0.00
C VAL A 46 -0.74 -0.96 -0.96
N ILE A 47 0.43 -0.57 -0.46
CA ILE A 47 1.54 -0.02 -1.25
C ILE A 47 2.49 -1.16 -1.64
N SER A 48 2.87 -1.27 -2.91
CA SER A 48 3.88 -2.26 -3.34
C SER A 48 5.27 -1.64 -3.32
N ALA A 49 6.24 -2.35 -2.72
CA ALA A 49 7.64 -1.95 -2.73
C ALA A 49 8.34 -2.21 -4.07
N ALA A 50 7.82 -3.15 -4.87
CA ALA A 50 8.44 -3.62 -6.10
C ALA A 50 8.54 -2.51 -7.15
N GLY A 51 9.76 -2.05 -7.46
CA GLY A 51 10.02 -1.02 -8.46
C GLY A 51 9.31 0.32 -8.18
N ILE A 52 8.98 0.62 -6.92
CA ILE A 52 8.24 1.83 -6.54
C ILE A 52 8.98 3.12 -6.90
N GLY A 53 10.31 3.05 -6.98
CA GLY A 53 11.18 4.13 -7.39
C GLY A 53 11.18 4.42 -8.90
N MET A 54 10.43 3.67 -9.73
CA MET A 54 10.49 3.77 -11.20
C MET A 54 10.31 5.20 -11.74
N LEU A 55 9.53 6.03 -11.05
CA LEU A 55 9.29 7.44 -11.43
C LEU A 55 10.36 8.41 -10.90
N GLN A 56 11.39 7.93 -10.20
CA GLN A 56 12.50 8.76 -9.73
C GLN A 56 13.52 8.99 -10.86
N PRO A 57 14.07 10.21 -11.01
CA PRO A 57 15.03 10.53 -12.07
C PRO A 57 16.29 9.65 -12.08
N ASP A 58 16.72 9.20 -10.90
CA ASP A 58 17.93 8.40 -10.69
C ASP A 58 17.68 6.89 -10.64
N PHE A 59 16.46 6.42 -10.91
CA PHE A 59 16.08 5.00 -10.75
C PHE A 59 17.04 4.02 -11.44
N ASN A 60 17.42 4.29 -12.69
CA ASN A 60 18.32 3.41 -13.44
C ASN A 60 19.80 3.47 -12.97
N ARG A 61 20.18 4.52 -12.23
CA ARG A 61 21.56 4.72 -11.74
C ARG A 61 21.71 4.32 -10.28
N ASN A 62 20.67 4.47 -9.48
CA ASN A 62 20.66 4.23 -8.05
C ASN A 62 19.37 3.54 -7.60
N PHE A 63 19.11 2.38 -8.21
CA PHE A 63 17.87 1.61 -8.08
C PHE A 63 17.45 1.37 -6.62
N LYS A 64 18.38 0.86 -5.79
CA LYS A 64 18.14 0.58 -4.36
C LYS A 64 17.72 1.83 -3.59
N GLU A 65 18.47 2.93 -3.70
CA GLU A 65 18.15 4.15 -2.95
C GLU A 65 16.92 4.87 -3.53
N ALA A 66 16.68 4.78 -4.84
CA ALA A 66 15.46 5.29 -5.46
C ALA A 66 14.21 4.58 -4.91
N ASN A 67 14.23 3.24 -4.83
CA ASN A 67 13.15 2.44 -4.24
C ASN A 67 12.97 2.75 -2.75
N LYS A 68 14.06 2.79 -1.96
CA LYS A 68 13.99 3.11 -0.52
C LYS A 68 13.40 4.49 -0.25
N ARG A 69 13.86 5.53 -0.97
CA ARG A 69 13.34 6.91 -0.82
C ARG A 69 11.87 7.01 -1.23
N ALA A 70 11.50 6.37 -2.34
CA ALA A 70 10.12 6.37 -2.81
C ALA A 70 9.19 5.63 -1.84
N LEU A 71 9.57 4.45 -1.34
CA LEU A 71 8.79 3.70 -0.36
C LEU A 71 8.54 4.50 0.92
N ALA A 72 9.59 5.10 1.50
CA ALA A 72 9.46 5.91 2.70
C ALA A 72 8.52 7.10 2.49
N ARG A 73 8.64 7.80 1.35
CA ARG A 73 7.78 8.94 0.98
C ARG A 73 6.32 8.52 0.83
N GLU A 74 6.05 7.42 0.11
CA GLU A 74 4.68 6.97 -0.15
C GLU A 74 3.99 6.45 1.11
N ILE A 75 4.71 5.75 2.00
CA ILE A 75 4.18 5.35 3.31
C ILE A 75 3.83 6.58 4.14
N LYS A 76 4.74 7.56 4.23
CA LYS A 76 4.52 8.80 4.99
C LYS A 76 3.29 9.55 4.46
N LYS A 77 3.22 9.76 3.15
CA LYS A 77 2.10 10.43 2.50
C LYS A 77 0.79 9.68 2.71
N ALA A 78 0.79 8.34 2.64
CA ALA A 78 -0.40 7.54 2.92
C ALA A 78 -0.85 7.63 4.39
N ARG A 79 0.06 7.81 5.34
CA ARG A 79 -0.30 8.10 6.75
C ARG A 79 -0.84 9.50 6.96
N GLU A 80 -0.35 10.48 6.22
CA GLU A 80 -0.89 11.85 6.25
C GLU A 80 -2.32 11.92 5.67
N MET A 81 -2.67 11.00 4.76
CA MET A 81 -3.96 11.01 4.04
C MET A 81 -5.07 10.15 4.68
N THR A 82 -4.76 9.26 5.62
CA THR A 82 -5.76 8.44 6.29
C THR A 82 -5.29 7.86 7.62
N THR A 83 -6.23 7.71 8.56
CA THR A 83 -6.05 6.95 9.81
C THR A 83 -6.42 5.47 9.65
N GLY A 84 -6.95 5.06 8.50
CA GLY A 84 -7.30 3.67 8.18
C GLY A 84 -6.09 2.76 7.97
N ILE A 85 -6.33 1.48 7.71
CA ILE A 85 -5.28 0.45 7.66
C ILE A 85 -4.51 0.50 6.34
N ILE A 86 -3.18 0.54 6.41
CA ILE A 86 -2.28 0.42 5.25
C ILE A 86 -1.36 -0.78 5.42
N GLY A 87 -1.30 -1.60 4.37
CA GLY A 87 -0.30 -2.65 4.21
C GLY A 87 0.82 -2.24 3.26
N VAL A 88 1.94 -2.96 3.35
CA VAL A 88 3.03 -2.89 2.37
C VAL A 88 3.28 -4.30 1.83
N ASN A 89 3.27 -4.44 0.51
CA ASN A 89 3.64 -5.67 -0.17
C ASN A 89 5.15 -5.67 -0.49
N ILE A 90 5.86 -6.64 0.09
CA ILE A 90 7.31 -6.85 -0.09
C ILE A 90 7.49 -8.28 -0.61
N MET A 91 8.09 -8.42 -1.79
CA MET A 91 8.35 -9.75 -2.36
C MET A 91 9.63 -10.32 -1.78
N ILE A 92 9.58 -11.54 -1.27
CA ILE A 92 10.74 -12.25 -0.71
C ILE A 92 11.82 -12.50 -1.78
N ALA A 93 11.43 -12.62 -3.05
CA ALA A 93 12.36 -12.83 -4.17
C ALA A 93 13.18 -11.57 -4.54
N MET A 94 12.85 -10.40 -4.00
CA MET A 94 13.61 -9.18 -4.24
C MET A 94 14.87 -9.14 -3.38
N SER A 95 15.97 -8.66 -3.98
CA SER A 95 17.26 -8.46 -3.30
C SER A 95 17.73 -7.00 -3.31
N ASP A 96 16.81 -6.09 -3.61
CA ASP A 96 17.04 -4.64 -3.75
C ASP A 96 17.93 -4.05 -2.65
#